data_AF-A0A061S5L9-F1
#
_entry.id   AF-A0A061S5L9-F1
#
_cell.length_a   1.000
_cell.length_b   1.000
_cell.length_c   1.000
_cell.angle_alpha   90.00
_cell.angle_beta   90.00
_cell.angle_gamma   90.00
#
_symmetry.space_group_name_H-M   'P 1'
#
loop_
_entity.id
_entity.type
_entity.pdbx_description
1 polymer ?
#
loop_
_entity_poly.entity_id
_entity_poly.type
_entity_poly.pdbx_seq_one_letter_code
_entity_poly.pdbx_strand_id
1 'polypeptide(L)'
;MGVRDCRSLMTCAAQTALGQRETKRIDVKVTKALLELRANTVTMFGNRYFGSPVSSNTIMCNLLVESLEKFFLDKLKAMACKCWGLLHFRCPFPDARTKAKLSEYSDRTSRQVSDWFTNWRARSWKPAFLKARRRLLKIMYVVFAGVVLRRHFQRLASPSRSFV
;
A
#
# COMPACT_ATOMS: atom_id res chain seq x y z
N MET A 1 -32.66 -0.14 -9.03
CA MET A 1 -31.59 -1.14 -9.22
C MET A 1 -30.64 -0.61 -10.27
N GLY A 2 -29.41 -0.23 -9.91
CA GLY A 2 -28.45 0.38 -10.84
C GLY A 2 -27.59 -0.70 -11.50
N VAL A 3 -27.65 -0.77 -12.83
CA VAL A 3 -26.85 -1.66 -13.68
C VAL A 3 -25.36 -1.34 -13.45
N ARG A 4 -24.62 -2.30 -12.88
CA ARG A 4 -23.16 -2.21 -12.72
C ARG A 4 -22.51 -2.57 -14.05
N ASP A 5 -21.83 -1.61 -14.68
CA ASP A 5 -21.08 -1.80 -15.92
C ASP A 5 -20.09 -2.98 -15.83
N CYS A 6 -20.40 -4.05 -16.55
CA CYS A 6 -19.61 -5.28 -16.62
C CYS A 6 -18.19 -5.07 -17.20
N ARG A 7 -17.93 -3.94 -17.89
CA ARG A 7 -16.59 -3.61 -18.44
C ARG A 7 -15.56 -3.19 -17.39
N SER A 8 -15.97 -2.56 -16.28
CA SER A 8 -15.02 -2.15 -15.23
C SER A 8 -14.59 -3.32 -14.32
N LEU A 9 -15.43 -4.37 -14.22
CA LEU A 9 -15.14 -5.56 -13.42
C LEU A 9 -14.06 -6.44 -14.07
N MET A 10 -14.07 -6.57 -15.40
CA MET A 10 -13.09 -7.39 -16.14
C MET A 10 -11.66 -6.81 -16.09
N THR A 11 -11.52 -5.48 -16.17
CA THR A 11 -10.20 -4.82 -16.07
C THR A 11 -9.62 -4.87 -14.66
N CYS A 12 -10.48 -4.88 -13.63
CA CYS A 12 -10.05 -5.06 -12.24
C CYS A 12 -9.65 -6.53 -11.95
N ALA A 13 -10.37 -7.50 -12.50
CA ALA A 13 -10.06 -8.93 -12.36
C ALA A 13 -8.70 -9.31 -13.01
N ALA A 14 -8.40 -8.75 -14.20
CA ALA A 14 -7.13 -8.99 -14.89
C ALA A 14 -5.92 -8.42 -14.13
N GLN A 15 -6.06 -7.25 -13.49
CA GLN A 15 -5.02 -6.67 -12.62
C GLN A 15 -4.78 -7.52 -11.37
N THR A 16 -5.82 -8.17 -10.86
CA THR A 16 -5.75 -9.04 -9.67
C THR A 16 -4.98 -10.34 -9.97
N ALA A 17 -5.12 -10.91 -11.18
CA ALA A 17 -4.47 -12.16 -11.57
C ALA A 17 -2.95 -12.01 -11.80
N LEU A 18 -2.51 -10.90 -12.39
CA LEU A 18 -1.08 -10.57 -12.52
C LEU A 18 -0.45 -10.29 -11.15
N GLY A 19 -1.15 -9.51 -10.30
CA GLY A 19 -0.71 -9.28 -8.92
C GLY A 19 -0.55 -10.55 -8.10
N GLN A 20 -1.43 -11.55 -8.27
CA GLN A 20 -1.35 -12.83 -7.54
C GLN A 20 -0.16 -13.72 -7.92
N ARG A 21 0.32 -13.65 -9.17
CA ARG A 21 1.53 -14.38 -9.59
C ARG A 21 2.78 -13.70 -9.06
N GLU A 22 2.77 -12.38 -9.03
CA GLU A 22 3.89 -11.57 -8.57
C GLU A 22 4.06 -11.64 -7.05
N THR A 23 2.96 -11.64 -6.27
CA THR A 23 3.01 -11.84 -4.81
C THR A 23 3.62 -13.19 -4.42
N LYS A 24 3.23 -14.29 -5.10
CA LYS A 24 3.82 -15.61 -4.84
C LYS A 24 5.33 -15.64 -5.08
N ARG A 25 5.81 -14.92 -6.10
CA ARG A 25 7.24 -14.84 -6.42
C ARG A 25 8.01 -13.98 -5.41
N ILE A 26 7.37 -12.95 -4.86
CA ILE A 26 7.92 -12.11 -3.80
C ILE A 26 7.98 -12.88 -2.47
N ASP A 27 6.94 -13.63 -2.13
CA ASP A 27 6.87 -14.42 -0.89
C ASP A 27 8.01 -15.44 -0.79
N VAL A 28 8.36 -16.12 -1.90
CA VAL A 28 9.48 -17.08 -1.96
C VAL A 28 10.84 -16.40 -1.83
N LYS A 29 11.01 -15.20 -2.41
CA LYS A 29 12.26 -14.44 -2.30
C LYS A 29 12.46 -13.85 -0.91
N VAL A 30 11.39 -13.38 -0.28
CA VAL A 30 11.40 -12.82 1.08
C VAL A 30 11.68 -13.91 2.12
N THR A 31 11.11 -15.12 1.95
CA THR A 31 11.43 -16.25 2.84
C THR A 31 12.89 -16.68 2.74
N LYS A 32 13.46 -16.75 1.53
CA LYS A 32 14.90 -17.05 1.36
C LYS A 32 15.78 -15.96 1.98
N ALA A 33 15.47 -14.69 1.74
CA ALA A 33 16.22 -13.57 2.31
C ALA A 33 16.13 -13.52 3.84
N LEU A 34 14.97 -13.84 4.44
CA LEU A 34 14.81 -13.93 5.90
C LEU A 34 15.62 -15.08 6.51
N LEU A 35 15.65 -16.24 5.85
CA LEU A 35 16.48 -17.38 6.29
C LEU A 35 17.98 -17.03 6.24
N GLU A 36 18.42 -16.34 5.19
CA GLU A 36 19.80 -15.85 5.08
C GLU A 36 20.11 -14.77 6.13
N LEU A 37 19.17 -13.86 6.40
CA LEU A 37 19.32 -12.84 7.44
C LEU A 37 19.45 -13.47 8.84
N ARG A 38 18.65 -14.52 9.10
CA ARG A 38 18.69 -15.31 10.34
C ARG A 38 20.02 -16.02 10.52
N ALA A 39 20.50 -16.71 9.47
CA ALA A 39 21.81 -17.37 9.49
C ALA A 39 22.94 -16.36 9.77
N ASN A 40 22.93 -15.21 9.09
CA ASN A 40 23.94 -14.18 9.23
C ASN A 40 23.93 -13.47 10.60
N THR A 41 22.75 -13.23 11.18
CA THR A 41 22.62 -12.61 12.52
C THR A 41 23.09 -13.55 13.62
N VAL A 42 22.75 -14.84 13.55
CA VAL A 42 23.25 -15.85 14.51
C VAL A 42 24.78 -15.93 14.47
N THR A 43 25.40 -15.93 13.29
CA THR A 43 26.86 -15.91 13.16
C THR A 43 27.51 -14.60 13.64
N MET A 44 26.89 -13.44 13.36
CA MET A 44 27.43 -12.13 13.78
C MET A 44 27.37 -11.94 15.31
N PHE A 45 26.25 -12.28 15.94
CA PHE A 45 26.10 -12.14 17.39
C PHE A 45 26.93 -13.18 18.16
N GLY A 46 27.03 -14.42 17.66
CA GLY A 46 27.86 -15.46 18.26
C GLY A 46 29.35 -15.09 18.29
N ASN A 47 29.90 -14.59 17.17
CA ASN A 47 31.33 -14.23 17.08
C ASN A 47 31.70 -12.95 17.83
N ARG A 48 30.79 -11.96 17.90
CA ARG A 48 31.14 -10.63 18.42
C ARG A 48 31.00 -10.51 19.95
N TYR A 49 30.20 -11.37 20.59
CA TYR A 49 29.93 -11.27 22.03
C TYR A 49 30.40 -12.46 22.86
N PHE A 50 30.60 -13.65 22.26
CA PHE A 50 30.74 -14.87 23.06
C PHE A 50 32.01 -15.69 22.83
N GLY A 51 32.84 -15.36 21.84
CA GLY A 51 34.25 -15.81 21.72
C GLY A 51 34.51 -17.32 21.55
N SER A 52 33.54 -18.21 21.77
CA SER A 52 33.63 -19.67 21.59
C SER A 52 32.22 -20.30 21.72
N PRO A 53 31.87 -21.40 21.02
CA PRO A 53 30.54 -22.00 21.06
C PRO A 53 30.33 -22.78 22.36
N VAL A 54 30.03 -22.07 23.45
CA VAL A 54 29.49 -22.68 24.68
C VAL A 54 27.98 -22.76 24.54
N SER A 55 27.42 -23.97 24.67
CA SER A 55 26.01 -24.31 24.36
C SER A 55 24.98 -23.38 25.03
N SER A 56 25.26 -22.84 26.22
CA SER A 56 24.38 -21.90 26.93
C SER A 56 24.26 -20.52 26.25
N ASN A 57 25.32 -20.03 25.60
CA ASN A 57 25.29 -18.73 24.90
C ASN A 57 24.55 -18.83 23.57
N THR A 58 24.64 -19.98 22.90
CA THR A 58 23.85 -20.27 21.69
C THR A 58 22.35 -20.34 22.01
N ILE A 59 21.96 -20.92 23.14
CA ILE A 59 20.56 -20.99 23.58
C ILE A 59 20.01 -19.58 23.83
N MET A 60 20.74 -18.73 24.57
CA MET A 60 20.34 -17.34 24.81
C MET A 60 20.22 -16.53 23.52
N CYS A 61 21.17 -16.65 22.60
CA CYS A 61 21.10 -15.99 21.30
C CYS A 61 19.88 -16.47 20.48
N ASN A 62 19.59 -17.77 20.46
CA ASN A 62 18.44 -18.31 19.73
C ASN A 62 17.10 -17.81 20.31
N LEU A 63 16.96 -17.77 21.65
CA LEU A 63 15.75 -17.25 22.30
C LEU A 63 15.51 -15.76 22.01
N LEU A 64 16.58 -14.96 21.95
CA LEU A 64 16.50 -13.54 21.58
C LEU A 64 16.12 -13.36 20.11
N VAL A 65 16.69 -14.17 19.21
CA VAL A 65 16.35 -14.15 17.77
C VAL A 65 14.88 -14.54 17.57
N GLU A 66 14.40 -15.60 18.22
CA GLU A 66 12.99 -16.03 18.15
C GLU A 66 12.04 -14.96 18.68
N SER A 67 12.41 -14.30 19.78
CA SER A 67 11.61 -13.20 20.36
C SER A 67 11.53 -12.00 19.41
N LEU A 68 12.63 -11.65 18.74
CA LEU A 68 12.66 -10.59 17.73
C LEU A 68 11.85 -10.96 16.49
N GLU A 69 12.02 -12.18 15.97
CA GLU A 69 11.25 -12.68 14.83
C GLU A 69 9.76 -12.60 15.09
N LYS A 70 9.31 -13.06 16.27
CA LYS A 70 7.92 -12.97 16.70
C LYS A 70 7.43 -11.52 16.72
N PHE A 71 8.20 -10.61 17.33
CA PHE A 71 7.84 -9.19 17.39
C PHE A 71 7.67 -8.56 15.99
N PHE A 72 8.60 -8.83 15.07
CA PHE A 72 8.50 -8.34 13.70
C PHE A 72 7.32 -8.95 12.96
N LEU A 73 7.07 -10.25 13.13
CA LEU A 73 5.93 -10.92 12.52
C LEU A 73 4.61 -10.31 12.99
N ASP A 74 4.45 -10.10 14.29
CA ASP A 74 3.25 -9.49 14.88
C ASP A 74 3.03 -8.06 14.36
N LYS A 75 4.11 -7.29 14.19
CA LYS A 75 4.05 -5.97 13.54
C LYS A 75 3.62 -6.05 12.08
N LEU A 76 4.13 -7.01 11.31
CA LEU A 76 3.75 -7.21 9.91
C LEU A 76 2.28 -7.62 9.78
N LYS A 77 1.82 -8.56 10.63
CA LYS A 77 0.42 -8.98 10.72
C LYS A 77 -0.50 -7.80 11.02
N ALA A 78 -0.14 -6.95 11.98
CA ALA A 78 -0.89 -5.74 12.31
C ALA A 78 -0.95 -4.73 11.15
N MET A 79 0.09 -4.69 10.31
CA MET A 79 0.19 -3.79 9.17
C MET A 79 -0.45 -4.32 7.88
N ALA A 80 -0.79 -5.62 7.80
CA ALA A 80 -1.27 -6.27 6.60
C ALA A 80 -2.45 -5.53 5.92
N CYS A 81 -3.49 -5.22 6.69
CA CYS A 81 -4.66 -4.49 6.17
C CYS A 81 -4.29 -3.08 5.68
N LYS A 82 -3.35 -2.41 6.35
CA LYS A 82 -2.86 -1.08 5.99
C LYS A 82 -2.06 -1.11 4.70
N CYS A 83 -1.12 -2.05 4.58
CA CYS A 83 -0.33 -2.23 3.37
C CYS A 83 -1.24 -2.55 2.17
N TRP A 84 -2.19 -3.46 2.34
CA TRP A 84 -3.15 -3.79 1.28
C TRP A 84 -3.98 -2.57 0.87
N GLY A 85 -4.52 -1.82 1.84
CA GLY A 85 -5.31 -0.62 1.58
C GLY A 85 -4.54 0.49 0.86
N LEU A 86 -3.26 0.67 1.18
CA LEU A 86 -2.38 1.62 0.49
C LEU A 86 -2.06 1.17 -0.93
N LEU A 87 -1.80 -0.12 -1.15
CA LEU A 87 -1.56 -0.66 -2.49
C LEU A 87 -2.80 -0.49 -3.38
N HIS A 88 -4.00 -0.65 -2.81
CA HIS A 88 -5.27 -0.50 -3.51
C HIS A 88 -5.94 0.85 -3.24
N PHE A 89 -5.15 1.92 -3.07
CA PHE A 89 -5.67 3.24 -2.68
C PHE A 89 -6.74 3.77 -3.64
N ARG A 90 -6.69 3.41 -4.93
CA ARG A 90 -7.70 3.85 -5.91
C ARG A 90 -9.07 3.19 -5.70
N CYS A 91 -9.08 1.94 -5.25
CA CYS A 91 -10.29 1.15 -5.01
C CYS A 91 -10.11 0.25 -3.78
N PRO A 92 -10.21 0.79 -2.55
CA PRO A 92 -9.93 0.04 -1.32
C PRO A 92 -11.15 -0.77 -0.86
N PHE A 93 -11.69 -1.60 -1.74
CA PHE A 93 -12.85 -2.45 -1.50
C PHE A 93 -12.46 -3.91 -1.72
N PRO A 94 -11.86 -4.58 -0.71
CA PRO A 94 -11.48 -5.97 -0.86
C PRO A 94 -12.71 -6.86 -1.01
N ASP A 95 -12.62 -7.84 -1.91
CA ASP A 95 -13.62 -8.88 -2.09
C ASP A 95 -13.63 -9.87 -0.91
N ALA A 96 -14.64 -10.75 -0.87
CA ALA A 96 -14.77 -11.72 0.22
C ALA A 96 -13.55 -12.64 0.34
N ARG A 97 -12.96 -13.05 -0.79
CA ARG A 97 -11.77 -13.90 -0.82
C ARG A 97 -10.53 -13.19 -0.26
N THR A 98 -10.32 -11.94 -0.62
CA THR A 98 -9.20 -11.14 -0.11
C THR A 98 -9.37 -10.85 1.38
N LYS A 99 -10.60 -10.57 1.84
CA LYS A 99 -10.89 -10.44 3.27
C LYS A 99 -10.55 -11.72 4.04
N ALA A 100 -10.87 -12.90 3.48
CA ALA A 100 -10.52 -14.18 4.09
C ALA A 100 -9.00 -14.36 4.20
N LYS A 101 -8.24 -14.07 3.13
CA LYS A 101 -6.77 -14.13 3.16
C LYS A 101 -6.15 -13.15 4.18
N LEU A 102 -6.68 -11.93 4.26
CA LEU A 102 -6.22 -10.94 5.24
C LEU A 102 -6.58 -11.36 6.67
N SER A 103 -7.73 -11.99 6.85
CA SER A 103 -8.17 -12.56 8.14
C SER A 103 -7.20 -13.64 8.61
N GLU A 104 -6.88 -14.58 7.72
CA GLU A 104 -5.92 -15.67 7.96
C GLU A 104 -4.52 -15.13 8.29
N TYR A 105 -4.00 -14.17 7.51
CA TYR A 105 -2.65 -13.65 7.72
C TYR A 105 -2.53 -12.76 8.97
N SER A 106 -3.54 -11.95 9.29
CA SER A 106 -3.46 -10.96 10.37
C SER A 106 -3.97 -11.45 11.73
N ASP A 107 -4.34 -12.73 11.84
CA ASP A 107 -4.98 -13.32 13.02
C ASP A 107 -6.22 -12.53 13.48
N ARG A 108 -6.99 -11.98 12.52
CA ARG A 108 -8.22 -11.24 12.77
C ARG A 108 -9.38 -11.98 12.16
N THR A 109 -10.56 -11.86 12.75
CA THR A 109 -11.79 -12.38 12.14
C THR A 109 -12.16 -11.61 10.87
N SER A 110 -12.85 -12.26 9.94
CA SER A 110 -13.36 -11.62 8.71
C SER A 110 -14.24 -10.38 8.99
N ARG A 111 -14.97 -10.39 10.12
CA ARG A 111 -15.73 -9.23 10.60
C ARG A 111 -14.81 -8.08 11.02
N GLN A 112 -13.82 -8.34 11.87
CA GLN A 112 -12.83 -7.32 12.28
C GLN A 112 -12.09 -6.72 11.09
N VAL A 113 -11.74 -7.54 10.09
CA VAL A 113 -11.13 -7.05 8.84
C VAL A 113 -12.10 -6.13 8.09
N SER A 114 -13.38 -6.52 7.96
CA SER A 114 -14.39 -5.68 7.31
C SER A 114 -14.59 -4.33 8.02
N ASP A 115 -14.70 -4.35 9.34
CA ASP A 115 -14.85 -3.15 10.17
C ASP A 115 -13.60 -2.27 10.10
N TRP A 116 -12.41 -2.88 10.09
CA TRP A 116 -11.15 -2.18 9.90
C TRP A 116 -11.14 -1.40 8.58
N PHE A 117 -11.54 -2.03 7.47
CA PHE A 117 -11.57 -1.36 6.16
C PHE A 117 -12.62 -0.24 6.10
N THR A 118 -13.78 -0.42 6.74
CA THR A 118 -14.80 0.63 6.84
C THR A 118 -14.28 1.83 7.62
N ASN A 119 -13.69 1.61 8.79
CA ASN A 119 -13.13 2.67 9.63
C ASN A 119 -11.93 3.37 8.96
N TRP A 120 -11.02 2.60 8.37
CA TRP A 120 -9.87 3.16 7.67
C TRP A 120 -10.28 3.99 6.46
N ARG A 121 -11.29 3.53 5.69
CA ARG A 121 -11.82 4.32 4.58
C ARG A 121 -12.40 5.66 5.03
N ALA A 122 -13.14 5.65 6.13
CA ALA A 122 -13.76 6.85 6.69
C ALA A 122 -12.72 7.82 7.27
N ARG A 123 -11.74 7.33 8.02
CA ARG A 123 -10.79 8.15 8.78
C ARG A 123 -9.55 8.58 7.99
N SER A 124 -9.10 7.77 7.03
CA SER A 124 -7.82 8.00 6.35
C SER A 124 -8.00 8.20 4.85
N TRP A 125 -8.67 7.26 4.18
CA TRP A 125 -8.76 7.26 2.72
C TRP A 125 -9.61 8.43 2.17
N LYS A 126 -10.85 8.57 2.65
CA LYS A 126 -11.78 9.59 2.14
C LYS A 126 -11.24 11.01 2.36
N PRO A 127 -10.70 11.38 3.55
CA PRO A 127 -10.06 12.69 3.73
C PRO A 127 -8.87 12.92 2.79
N ALA A 128 -8.00 11.92 2.62
CA ALA A 128 -6.84 12.02 1.73
C ALA A 128 -7.27 12.18 0.26
N PHE A 129 -8.24 11.39 -0.20
CA PHE A 129 -8.79 11.44 -1.55
C PHE A 129 -9.44 12.80 -1.83
N LEU A 130 -10.28 13.31 -0.92
CA LEU A 130 -10.91 14.63 -1.08
C LEU A 130 -9.89 15.77 -1.05
N LYS A 131 -8.82 15.66 -0.24
CA LYS A 131 -7.73 16.64 -0.22
C LYS A 131 -7.00 16.67 -1.57
N ALA A 132 -6.67 15.50 -2.12
CA ALA A 132 -6.06 15.39 -3.45
C ALA A 132 -6.99 15.96 -4.54
N ARG A 133 -8.27 15.59 -4.54
CA ARG A 133 -9.27 16.10 -5.49
C ARG A 133 -9.41 17.62 -5.43
N ARG A 134 -9.48 18.21 -4.23
CA ARG A 134 -9.53 19.68 -4.07
C ARG A 134 -8.28 20.37 -4.64
N ARG A 135 -7.10 19.80 -4.43
CA ARG A 135 -5.85 20.32 -5.01
C ARG A 135 -5.87 20.30 -6.53
N LEU A 136 -6.31 19.18 -7.12
CA LEU A 136 -6.44 19.05 -8.57
C LEU A 136 -7.43 20.07 -9.14
N LEU A 137 -8.61 20.22 -8.53
CA LEU A 137 -9.60 21.21 -8.95
C LEU A 137 -9.05 22.65 -8.87
N LYS A 138 -8.28 22.97 -7.81
CA LYS A 138 -7.64 24.28 -7.67
C LYS A 138 -6.62 24.53 -8.79
N ILE A 139 -5.80 23.54 -9.13
CA ILE A 139 -4.84 23.64 -10.23
C ILE A 139 -5.57 23.83 -11.56
N MET A 140 -6.58 22.99 -11.84
CA MET A 140 -7.37 23.09 -13.06
C MET A 140 -8.04 24.47 -13.21
N TYR A 141 -8.58 25.01 -12.12
CA TYR A 141 -9.16 26.35 -12.11
C TYR A 141 -8.13 27.43 -12.45
N VAL A 142 -6.95 27.39 -11.83
CA VAL A 142 -5.88 28.37 -12.11
C VAL A 142 -5.42 28.30 -13.56
N VAL A 143 -5.23 27.09 -14.09
CA VAL A 143 -4.86 26.88 -15.51
C VAL A 143 -5.96 27.43 -16.42
N PHE A 144 -7.22 27.10 -16.16
CA PHE A 144 -8.35 27.58 -16.95
C PHE A 144 -8.47 29.11 -16.92
N ALA A 145 -8.43 29.71 -15.72
CA ALA A 145 -8.45 31.15 -15.55
C ALA A 145 -7.29 31.83 -16.30
N GLY A 146 -6.07 31.28 -16.23
CA GLY A 146 -4.92 31.77 -16.97
C GLY A 146 -5.10 31.70 -18.50
N VAL A 147 -5.66 30.61 -19.02
CA VAL A 147 -5.98 30.48 -20.45
C VAL A 147 -7.02 31.50 -20.90
N VAL A 148 -8.08 31.67 -20.11
CA VAL A 148 -9.15 32.66 -20.39
C VAL A 148 -8.58 34.08 -20.36
N LEU A 149 -7.80 34.41 -19.33
CA LEU A 149 -7.19 35.74 -19.17
C LEU A 149 -6.22 36.03 -20.31
N ARG A 150 -5.37 35.07 -20.70
CA ARG A 150 -4.46 35.20 -21.85
C ARG A 150 -5.23 35.46 -23.15
N ARG A 151 -6.30 34.72 -23.41
CA ARG A 151 -7.15 34.93 -24.60
C ARG A 151 -7.82 36.30 -24.59
N HIS A 152 -8.26 36.76 -23.43
CA HIS A 152 -8.86 38.08 -23.28
C HIS A 152 -7.83 39.18 -23.60
N PHE A 153 -6.62 39.12 -23.03
CA PHE A 153 -5.56 40.07 -23.33
C PHE A 153 -5.11 40.03 -24.80
N GLN A 154 -5.05 38.85 -25.43
CA GLN A 154 -4.73 38.74 -26.86
C GLN A 154 -5.76 39.45 -27.76
N ARG A 155 -7.06 39.43 -27.39
CA ARG A 155 -8.08 40.18 -28.12
C ARG A 155 -7.94 41.69 -27.95
N LEU A 156 -7.63 42.15 -26.73
CA LEU A 156 -7.39 43.57 -26.47
C LEU A 156 -6.12 44.08 -27.16
N ALA A 157 -5.11 43.23 -27.30
CA ALA A 157 -3.85 43.55 -27.96
C ALA A 157 -3.90 43.39 -29.50
N SER A 158 -5.01 42.92 -30.06
CA SER A 158 -5.18 42.84 -31.52
C SER A 158 -5.49 44.23 -32.06
N PRO A 159 -4.64 44.84 -32.90
CA PRO A 159 -4.95 46.12 -33.52
C PRO A 159 -6.20 45.94 -34.36
N SER A 160 -7.13 46.89 -34.27
CA SER A 160 -8.26 47.00 -35.18
C SER A 160 -7.73 46.85 -36.61
N ARG A 161 -8.14 45.78 -37.31
CA ARG A 161 -8.00 45.69 -38.76
C ARG A 161 -8.70 46.92 -39.31
N SER A 162 -7.91 47.91 -39.70
CA SER A 162 -8.37 49.06 -40.46
C SER A 162 -9.02 48.51 -41.73
N PHE A 163 -10.34 48.68 -41.81
CA PHE A 163 -11.08 48.58 -43.05
C PHE A 163 -10.55 49.68 -43.97
N VAL A 164 -9.89 49.27 -45.05
CA VAL A 164 -9.65 50.10 -46.24
C VAL A 164 -10.66 49.67 -47.29
#